data_AF-A0A251WAA5-F1
#
_entry.id   AF-A0A251WAA5-F1
#
_cell.length_a   1.000
_cell.length_b   1.000
_cell.length_c   1.000
_cell.angle_alpha   90.00
_cell.angle_beta   90.00
_cell.angle_gamma   90.00
#
_symmetry.space_group_name_H-M   'P 1'
#
loop_
_entity.id
_entity.type
_entity.pdbx_description
1 polymer ?
#
loop_
_entity_poly.entity_id
_entity_poly.type
_entity_poly.pdbx_seq_one_letter_code
_entity_poly.pdbx_strand_id
1 'polypeptide(L)'
;MSFNSAAGDFTHRTAIFTVPDRDTTVSAYGGKLRRYDVHIAKMIEITHAQWCSDRPKFEGVYWNYRADDGKIEMGKFYVTCKLAKQMVEAYGLGRSERTVMYFNPGDVKDTADIPVLNLKGDKIPKFIKWVQTFKPQSS
;
A
#
# COMPACT_ATOMS: atom_id res chain seq x y z
N MET A 1 -15.19 -34.52 -21.84
CA MET A 1 -14.31 -33.65 -21.02
C MET A 1 -14.86 -32.24 -21.15
N SER A 2 -15.40 -31.69 -20.06
CA SER A 2 -15.93 -30.33 -20.04
C SER A 2 -14.85 -29.37 -19.54
N PHE A 3 -14.56 -28.33 -20.30
CA PHE A 3 -13.71 -27.23 -19.86
C PHE A 3 -14.63 -26.17 -19.25
N ASN A 4 -14.64 -26.05 -17.92
CA ASN A 4 -15.21 -24.89 -17.26
C ASN A 4 -14.12 -23.81 -17.17
N SER A 5 -14.20 -22.83 -18.05
CA SER A 5 -13.48 -21.57 -17.95
C SER A 5 -13.94 -20.84 -16.68
N ALA A 6 -13.19 -20.97 -15.59
CA ALA A 6 -13.30 -20.05 -14.47
C ALA A 6 -12.73 -18.70 -14.93
N ALA A 7 -13.61 -17.74 -15.21
CA ALA A 7 -13.25 -16.35 -15.44
C ALA A 7 -12.52 -15.84 -14.18
N GLY A 8 -11.18 -15.83 -14.21
CA GLY A 8 -10.37 -15.25 -13.15
C GLY A 8 -10.60 -13.74 -13.10
N ASP A 9 -10.84 -13.20 -11.90
CA ASP A 9 -10.78 -11.76 -11.68
C ASP A 9 -9.33 -11.30 -11.87
N PHE A 10 -9.04 -10.73 -13.04
CA PHE A 10 -7.74 -10.18 -13.38
C PHE A 10 -7.64 -8.67 -13.12
N THR A 11 -8.72 -8.04 -12.65
CA THR A 11 -8.77 -6.59 -12.40
C THR A 11 -8.31 -6.24 -10.99
N HIS A 12 -8.24 -7.22 -10.10
CA HIS A 12 -7.71 -7.09 -8.74
C HIS A 12 -6.42 -7.88 -8.52
N ARG A 13 -5.61 -7.48 -7.53
CA ARG A 13 -4.45 -8.25 -7.02
C ARG A 13 -4.56 -8.40 -5.52
N THR A 14 -3.95 -9.45 -5.01
CA THR A 14 -3.67 -9.61 -3.58
C THR A 14 -2.17 -9.49 -3.37
N ALA A 15 -1.78 -8.72 -2.36
CA ALA A 15 -0.39 -8.54 -1.94
C ALA A 15 -0.26 -8.70 -0.42
N ILE A 16 0.94 -9.04 0.04
CA ILE A 16 1.26 -9.10 1.46
C ILE A 16 2.25 -7.98 1.76
N PHE A 17 1.90 -7.11 2.71
CA PHE A 17 2.78 -6.06 3.19
C PHE A 17 3.29 -6.45 4.57
N THR A 18 4.56 -6.84 4.66
CA THR A 18 5.18 -7.27 5.92
C THR A 18 6.21 -6.23 6.34
N VAL A 19 6.12 -5.80 7.61
CA VAL A 19 7.08 -4.87 8.22
C VAL A 19 7.73 -5.49 9.47
N PRO A 20 8.98 -5.15 9.77
CA PRO A 20 9.65 -5.63 10.98
C PRO A 20 9.16 -4.90 12.23
N ASP A 21 8.52 -3.73 12.08
CA ASP A 21 8.02 -2.95 13.22
C ASP A 21 6.98 -3.75 14.02
N ARG A 22 7.27 -3.99 15.30
CA ARG A 22 6.31 -4.59 16.23
C ARG A 22 5.36 -3.55 16.82
N ASP A 23 5.90 -2.42 17.25
CA ASP A 23 5.11 -1.28 17.71
C ASP A 23 4.96 -0.25 16.57
N THR A 24 3.79 -0.22 15.96
CA THR A 24 3.52 0.68 14.84
C THR A 24 3.00 2.06 15.29
N THR A 25 2.91 2.30 16.60
CA THR A 25 2.47 3.58 17.17
C THR A 25 3.60 4.58 17.35
N VAL A 26 4.86 4.10 17.33
CA VAL A 26 6.04 4.95 17.46
C VAL A 26 6.17 5.94 16.30
N SER A 27 6.81 7.06 16.58
CA SER A 27 7.01 8.12 15.60
C SER A 27 7.96 7.73 14.48
N ALA A 28 7.71 8.29 13.30
CA ALA A 28 8.52 8.23 12.09
C ALA A 28 8.74 9.66 11.53
N TYR A 29 9.72 9.80 10.64
CA TYR A 29 10.04 11.04 9.92
C TYR A 29 10.05 12.31 10.79
N GLY A 30 10.87 12.30 11.85
CA GLY A 30 11.05 13.47 12.70
C GLY A 30 9.89 13.77 13.65
N GLY A 31 9.09 12.75 14.03
CA GLY A 31 8.12 12.86 15.11
C GLY A 31 6.67 13.06 14.66
N LYS A 32 6.42 13.33 13.37
CA LYS A 32 5.15 13.89 12.90
C LYS A 32 4.16 12.85 12.38
N LEU A 33 4.62 11.66 12.05
CA LEU A 33 3.79 10.53 11.61
C LEU A 33 4.07 9.35 12.53
N ARG A 34 3.12 8.43 12.68
CA ARG A 34 3.39 7.11 13.27
C ARG A 34 3.88 6.17 12.18
N ARG A 35 4.60 5.11 12.56
CA ARG A 35 4.97 4.03 11.63
C ARG A 35 3.76 3.48 10.88
N TYR A 36 2.64 3.30 11.57
CA TYR A 36 1.38 2.90 10.95
C TYR A 36 0.96 3.83 9.80
N ASP A 37 1.04 5.16 9.98
CA ASP A 37 0.62 6.11 8.95
C ASP A 37 1.53 6.01 7.71
N VAL A 38 2.83 5.80 7.92
CA VAL A 38 3.82 5.56 6.86
C VAL A 38 3.54 4.26 6.11
N HIS A 39 3.14 3.21 6.82
CA HIS A 39 2.83 1.91 6.22
C HIS A 39 1.59 1.99 5.31
N ILE A 40 0.55 2.71 5.75
CA ILE A 40 -0.61 3.01 4.91
C ILE A 40 -0.19 3.80 3.66
N ALA A 41 0.65 4.84 3.82
CA ALA A 41 1.17 5.60 2.68
C ALA A 41 1.90 4.68 1.69
N LYS A 42 2.77 3.79 2.18
CA LYS A 42 3.54 2.87 1.31
C LYS A 42 2.64 1.94 0.50
N MET A 43 1.59 1.38 1.09
CA MET A 43 0.63 0.55 0.34
C MET A 43 -0.05 1.34 -0.79
N ILE A 44 -0.38 2.62 -0.56
CA ILE A 44 -0.95 3.52 -1.57
C ILE A 44 0.06 3.83 -2.68
N GLU A 45 1.30 4.15 -2.30
CA GLU A 45 2.39 4.49 -3.22
C GLU A 45 2.68 3.34 -4.18
N ILE A 46 2.84 2.11 -3.66
CA ILE A 46 3.09 0.92 -4.49
C ILE A 46 1.87 0.64 -5.36
N THR A 47 0.65 0.75 -4.81
CA THR A 47 -0.59 0.56 -5.57
C THR A 47 -0.63 1.47 -6.80
N HIS A 48 -0.35 2.76 -6.59
CA HIS A 48 -0.28 3.74 -7.67
C HIS A 48 0.81 3.38 -8.70
N ALA A 49 2.05 3.20 -8.24
CA ALA A 49 3.21 3.12 -9.12
C ALA A 49 3.34 1.81 -9.90
N GLN A 50 2.91 0.68 -9.34
CA GLN A 50 3.12 -0.63 -9.97
C GLN A 50 1.93 -1.10 -10.81
N TRP A 51 0.71 -0.70 -10.43
CA TRP A 51 -0.48 -1.25 -11.06
C TRP A 51 -1.44 -0.21 -11.61
N CYS A 52 -1.48 1.01 -11.10
CA CYS A 52 -2.54 1.94 -11.47
C CYS A 52 -2.12 3.08 -12.40
N SER A 53 -0.84 3.46 -12.44
CA SER A 53 -0.35 4.56 -13.28
C SER A 53 -0.58 4.30 -14.78
N ASP A 54 -0.26 3.08 -15.22
CA ASP A 54 -0.18 2.75 -16.65
C ASP A 54 -1.08 1.58 -17.07
N ARG A 55 -1.96 1.10 -16.17
CA ARG A 55 -2.86 -0.04 -16.45
C ARG A 55 -4.32 0.31 -16.18
N PRO A 56 -5.05 0.82 -17.20
CA PRO A 56 -6.41 1.31 -17.03
C PRO A 56 -7.45 0.24 -16.69
N LYS A 57 -7.12 -1.05 -16.86
CA LYS A 57 -8.01 -2.18 -16.54
C LYS A 57 -7.90 -2.66 -15.10
N PHE A 58 -7.01 -2.05 -14.31
CA PHE A 58 -6.75 -2.48 -12.96
C PHE A 58 -7.60 -1.68 -11.97
N GLU A 59 -8.27 -2.37 -11.05
CA GLU A 59 -9.22 -1.77 -10.11
C GLU A 59 -8.59 -1.47 -8.75
N GLY A 60 -7.66 -2.32 -8.29
CA GLY A 60 -6.98 -2.10 -7.02
C GLY A 60 -6.25 -3.32 -6.46
N VAL A 61 -5.69 -3.13 -5.27
CA VAL A 61 -4.91 -4.14 -4.56
C VAL A 61 -5.50 -4.40 -3.17
N TYR A 62 -5.76 -5.66 -2.87
CA TYR A 62 -6.01 -6.16 -1.53
C TYR A 62 -4.68 -6.42 -0.83
N TRP A 63 -4.42 -5.70 0.24
CA TRP A 63 -3.21 -5.79 1.04
C TRP A 63 -3.48 -6.54 2.34
N ASN A 64 -2.80 -7.66 2.55
CA ASN A 64 -2.70 -8.30 3.86
C ASN A 64 -1.54 -7.64 4.61
N TYR A 65 -1.86 -6.74 5.54
CA TYR A 65 -0.85 -6.00 6.31
C TYR A 65 -0.47 -6.80 7.56
N ARG A 66 0.83 -7.06 7.72
CA ARG A 66 1.40 -7.78 8.87
C ARG A 66 2.60 -7.05 9.48
N ALA A 67 2.64 -7.01 10.80
CA ALA A 67 3.69 -6.42 11.64
C ALA A 67 4.51 -7.52 12.36
N ASP A 68 5.61 -7.13 13.01
CA ASP A 68 6.55 -8.04 13.71
C ASP A 68 6.98 -9.22 12.82
N ASP A 69 7.52 -8.91 11.64
CA ASP A 69 7.98 -9.90 10.64
C ASP A 69 6.90 -10.92 10.26
N GLY A 70 5.64 -10.50 10.25
CA GLY A 70 4.51 -11.32 9.84
C GLY A 70 3.73 -11.97 10.98
N LYS A 71 4.17 -11.81 12.23
CA LYS A 71 3.56 -12.44 13.42
C LYS A 71 2.26 -11.77 13.87
N ILE A 72 2.09 -10.49 13.57
CA ILE A 72 0.90 -9.71 13.96
C ILE A 72 0.10 -9.38 12.71
N GLU A 73 -1.13 -9.88 12.61
CA GLU A 73 -2.06 -9.48 11.55
C GLU A 73 -2.67 -8.12 11.87
N MET A 74 -2.38 -7.12 11.04
CA MET A 74 -2.86 -5.74 11.20
C MET A 74 -4.17 -5.49 10.44
N GLY A 75 -4.57 -6.42 9.58
CA GLY A 75 -5.81 -6.43 8.83
C GLY A 75 -5.63 -6.43 7.32
N LYS A 76 -6.75 -6.53 6.61
CA LYS A 76 -6.83 -6.51 5.15
C LYS A 76 -7.33 -5.16 4.67
N PHE A 77 -6.59 -4.51 3.79
CA PHE A 77 -6.94 -3.19 3.25
C PHE A 77 -7.15 -3.29 1.76
N TYR A 78 -8.18 -2.63 1.24
CA TYR A 78 -8.38 -2.52 -0.19
C TYR A 78 -8.03 -1.11 -0.66
N VAL A 79 -6.99 -1.00 -1.49
CA VAL A 79 -6.57 0.26 -2.11
C VAL A 79 -6.98 0.22 -3.58
N THR A 80 -8.01 0.98 -3.93
CA THR A 80 -8.43 1.12 -5.33
C THR A 80 -7.45 2.00 -6.11
N CYS A 81 -7.37 1.82 -7.43
CA CYS A 81 -6.62 2.72 -8.30
C CYS A 81 -7.17 4.15 -8.26
N LYS A 82 -8.50 4.30 -8.12
CA LYS A 82 -9.13 5.60 -7.91
C LYS A 82 -8.63 6.28 -6.64
N LEU A 83 -8.62 5.56 -5.52
CA LEU A 83 -8.11 6.08 -4.26
C LEU A 83 -6.63 6.44 -4.38
N ALA A 84 -5.81 5.54 -4.94
CA ALA A 84 -4.38 5.77 -5.07
C ALA A 84 -4.07 7.03 -5.90
N LYS A 85 -4.77 7.23 -7.03
CA LYS A 85 -4.67 8.44 -7.84
C LYS A 85 -5.10 9.69 -7.08
N GLN A 86 -6.23 9.64 -6.36
CA GLN A 86 -6.71 10.77 -5.55
C GLN A 86 -5.71 11.18 -4.46
N MET A 87 -5.04 10.21 -3.83
CA MET A 87 -4.01 10.49 -2.83
C MET A 87 -2.77 11.13 -3.46
N VAL A 88 -2.36 10.66 -4.64
CA VAL A 88 -1.27 11.30 -5.41
C VAL A 88 -1.63 12.71 -5.85
N GLU A 89 -2.86 12.95 -6.31
CA GLU A 89 -3.33 14.30 -6.66
C GLU A 89 -3.37 15.24 -5.44
N ALA A 90 -3.85 14.75 -4.29
CA ALA A 90 -4.00 15.56 -3.08
C ALA A 90 -2.65 15.92 -2.41
N TYR A 91 -1.72 14.96 -2.37
CA TYR A 91 -0.46 15.11 -1.62
C TYR A 91 0.75 15.37 -2.52
N GLY A 92 0.69 15.00 -3.81
CA GLY A 92 1.82 15.01 -4.72
C GLY A 92 2.82 13.90 -4.44
N LEU A 93 3.72 13.66 -5.39
CA LEU A 93 4.85 12.73 -5.23
C LEU A 93 6.13 13.47 -4.84
N GLY A 94 6.95 12.80 -4.04
CA GLY A 94 8.28 13.22 -3.63
C GLY A 94 9.37 12.35 -4.25
N ARG A 95 10.51 12.27 -3.57
CA ARG A 95 11.65 11.45 -4.00
C ARG A 95 11.29 9.97 -3.93
N SER A 96 11.67 9.20 -4.95
CA SER A 96 11.48 7.75 -4.92
C SER A 96 12.32 7.07 -3.85
N GLU A 97 11.71 6.05 -3.22
CA GLU A 97 12.36 5.15 -2.29
C GLU A 97 12.47 3.75 -2.89
N ARG A 98 13.66 3.19 -2.75
CA ARG A 98 13.97 1.84 -3.20
C ARG A 98 13.19 0.82 -2.35
N THR A 99 12.28 0.09 -2.97
CA THR A 99 11.36 -0.83 -2.29
C THR A 99 11.54 -2.26 -2.81
N VAL A 100 11.74 -3.21 -1.90
CA VAL A 100 11.86 -4.64 -2.23
C VAL A 100 10.47 -5.26 -2.34
N MET A 101 10.24 -6.00 -3.42
CA MET A 101 8.98 -6.67 -3.71
C MET A 101 9.24 -8.10 -4.21
N TYR A 102 8.26 -8.98 -3.99
CA TYR A 102 8.25 -10.34 -4.51
C TYR A 102 6.90 -10.54 -5.21
N PHE A 103 6.92 -10.92 -6.48
CA PHE A 103 5.69 -11.07 -7.27
C PHE A 103 5.07 -12.47 -7.13
N ASN A 104 5.90 -13.50 -6.91
CA ASN A 104 5.48 -14.85 -6.56
C ASN A 104 6.29 -15.41 -5.37
N PRO A 105 5.73 -16.39 -4.62
CA PRO A 105 6.47 -17.09 -3.57
C PRO A 105 7.72 -17.79 -4.14
N GLY A 106 8.90 -17.50 -3.58
CA GLY A 106 10.17 -18.06 -4.04
C GLY A 106 10.83 -17.27 -5.17
N ASP A 107 10.23 -16.18 -5.64
CA ASP A 107 10.86 -15.30 -6.63
C ASP A 107 12.12 -14.63 -6.09
N VAL A 108 13.00 -14.28 -7.03
CA VAL A 108 14.13 -13.40 -6.77
C VAL A 108 13.59 -12.04 -6.30
N LYS A 109 14.26 -11.44 -5.32
CA LYS A 109 13.99 -10.07 -4.86
C LYS A 109 13.94 -9.13 -6.06
N ASP A 110 12.76 -8.61 -6.38
CA ASP A 110 12.68 -7.48 -7.29
C ASP A 110 12.79 -6.19 -6.48
N THR A 111 13.38 -5.18 -7.08
CA THR A 111 13.51 -3.88 -6.43
C THR A 111 13.06 -2.78 -7.38
N ALA A 112 12.07 -2.01 -6.95
CA ALA A 112 11.59 -0.86 -7.70
C ALA A 112 11.79 0.44 -6.93
N ASP A 113 12.05 1.51 -7.66
CA ASP A 113 12.03 2.87 -7.12
C ASP A 113 10.59 3.38 -7.10
N ILE A 114 10.01 3.45 -5.91
CA ILE A 114 8.61 3.84 -5.71
C ILE A 114 8.57 5.31 -5.27
N PRO A 115 7.96 6.21 -6.06
CA PRO A 115 7.71 7.59 -5.65
C PRO A 115 6.89 7.63 -4.36
N VAL A 116 7.35 8.37 -3.35
CA VAL A 116 6.64 8.48 -2.07
C VAL A 116 5.67 9.65 -2.05
N LEU A 117 4.60 9.58 -1.27
CA LEU A 117 3.71 10.71 -1.07
C LEU A 117 4.47 11.87 -0.40
N ASN A 118 4.29 13.08 -0.91
CA ASN A 118 4.93 14.27 -0.35
C ASN A 118 4.16 14.77 0.90
N LEU A 119 4.32 14.02 2.00
CA LEU A 119 3.71 14.29 3.30
C LEU A 119 4.56 15.27 4.11
N LYS A 120 4.54 16.56 3.74
CA LYS A 120 5.28 17.64 4.42
C LYS A 120 4.37 18.79 4.85
N GLY A 121 4.80 19.53 5.88
CA GLY A 121 4.12 20.74 6.33
C GLY A 121 2.66 20.50 6.72
N ASP A 122 1.76 21.31 6.17
CA ASP A 122 0.32 21.30 6.45
C ASP A 122 -0.41 20.06 5.90
N LYS A 123 0.25 19.24 5.08
CA LYS A 123 -0.30 17.99 4.55
C LYS A 123 -0.33 16.86 5.59
N ILE A 124 0.55 16.89 6.57
CA ILE A 124 0.69 15.81 7.57
C ILE A 124 -0.60 15.64 8.39
N PRO A 125 -1.18 16.69 9.03
CA PRO A 125 -2.39 16.53 9.82
C PRO A 125 -3.59 16.07 8.97
N LYS A 126 -3.67 16.53 7.71
CA LYS A 126 -4.72 16.13 6.77
C LYS A 126 -4.64 14.64 6.45
N PHE A 127 -3.43 14.14 6.19
CA PHE A 127 -3.19 12.73 5.93
C PHE A 127 -3.51 11.86 7.15
N ILE A 128 -3.07 12.25 8.35
CA ILE A 128 -3.38 11.52 9.59
C ILE A 128 -4.89 11.41 9.80
N LYS A 129 -5.62 12.50 9.63
CA LYS A 129 -7.08 12.51 9.74
C LYS A 129 -7.72 11.56 8.73
N TRP A 130 -7.21 11.52 7.51
CA TRP A 130 -7.68 10.57 6.50
C TRP A 130 -7.37 9.11 6.89
N VAL A 131 -6.16 8.80 7.35
CA VAL A 131 -5.76 7.45 7.80
C VAL A 131 -6.71 6.94 8.89
N GLN A 132 -7.18 7.81 9.78
CA GLN A 132 -8.16 7.43 10.81
C GLN A 132 -9.49 6.93 10.24
N THR A 133 -9.87 7.37 9.04
CA THR A 133 -11.08 6.92 8.32
C THR A 133 -10.83 5.69 7.45
N PHE A 134 -9.58 5.42 7.08
CA PHE A 134 -9.21 4.26 6.27
C PHE A 134 -9.07 3.03 7.15
N LYS A 135 -10.15 2.23 7.24
CA LYS A 135 -10.23 1.04 8.08
C LYS A 135 -9.95 -0.23 7.27
N PRO A 136 -9.43 -1.29 7.91
CA PRO A 136 -9.37 -2.60 7.28
C PRO A 136 -10.79 -3.08 6.95
N GLN A 137 -10.90 -3.94 5.95
CA GLN A 137 -12.16 -4.60 5.61
C GLN A 137 -12.62 -5.44 6.79
N SER A 138 -13.88 -5.27 7.17
CA SER A 138 -14.56 -6.13 8.14
C SER A 138 -14.55 -7.56 7.60
N SER A 139 -14.12 -8.50 8.44
CA SER A 139 -14.22 -9.94 8.14
C SER A 139 -15.68 -10.39 8.17
#